data_AF-A0AAU9WIC7-F1
#
_entry.id   AF-A0AAU9WIC7-F1
#
_cell.length_a   1.000
_cell.length_b   1.000
_cell.length_c   1.000
_cell.angle_alpha   90.00
_cell.angle_beta   90.00
_cell.angle_gamma   90.00
#
_symmetry.space_group_name_H-M   'P 1'
#
loop_
_entity.id
_entity.type
_entity.pdbx_description
1 polymer ?
#
loop_
_entity_poly.entity_id
_entity_poly.type
_entity_poly.pdbx_seq_one_letter_code
_entity_poly.pdbx_strand_id
1 'polypeptide(L)'
;MSRNNSFTCDDSPHVLRTRSAVLKLLEQVRAEKPSLRVISKPSEPVVNRNSKLKFPDPKKDCFVSLKVSSHNGKLCLPINYETLDESDQKCYGGLRYILQVLSVNKLVLNGKQPRSNECQEDFCRFSPLSTHKKGSAKNCLGFWFRFFGKDATIRITVALKIDFVFARKLIGKRLLTDPLFQDDGMVSSLEFDISTCMRSSLKIASEKNGLINATKIFPSLYLNQEYKRIVTKFKDLRQKLNFKELDKFFAQTLERLSDNDLRVVLFLEQSQEACRKKLYEKSKQLLKQAVDSTAKCKNKTLLIGRAYLYLSYVHEKDGYLGNAEECLTIARKKLQTLEVCEDTGDLCFQEGLILTSFAQKMPKFALKLISEAMFKFEQAAAIFTNCLTVDSALDKLCCSYIRLASLLLKQTAEGSCSQHKIDVSNKHLEWVAVRLDELSEQTKFHFYVCNTELLYQKRQFEEAQKSLDVAYQIAKACQFEEQTLWEELPGSNCCSDHYFQEASSNKEPADDLVVENFVVDDVSPGYLADMSS
;
A
#
# COMPACT_ATOMS: atom_id res chain seq x y z
N MET A 1 26.45 8.73 -50.46
CA MET A 1 27.00 9.13 -49.15
C MET A 1 25.96 9.95 -48.42
N SER A 2 25.46 9.43 -47.30
CA SER A 2 24.37 9.99 -46.51
C SER A 2 24.93 10.97 -45.49
N ARG A 3 24.34 12.16 -45.35
CA ARG A 3 24.53 13.06 -44.21
C ARG A 3 23.18 13.32 -43.55
N ASN A 4 23.20 13.05 -42.25
CA ASN A 4 22.22 13.36 -41.22
C ASN A 4 21.49 14.69 -41.42
N ASN A 5 20.18 14.68 -41.20
CA ASN A 5 19.46 15.81 -40.60
C ASN A 5 18.38 15.27 -39.66
N SER A 6 18.71 15.33 -38.38
CA SER A 6 17.82 15.17 -37.23
C SER A 6 16.88 16.37 -37.14
N PHE A 7 15.57 16.17 -37.29
CA PHE A 7 14.58 17.17 -36.90
C PHE A 7 14.31 17.06 -35.39
N THR A 8 14.86 18.01 -34.65
CA THR A 8 14.48 18.34 -33.27
C THR A 8 13.13 19.06 -33.29
N CYS A 9 12.11 18.46 -32.68
CA CYS A 9 10.85 19.15 -32.39
C CYS A 9 11.03 19.82 -31.02
N ASP A 10 11.65 20.99 -31.03
CA ASP A 10 11.85 21.88 -29.88
C ASP A 10 11.26 23.27 -30.16
N ASP A 11 10.22 23.33 -31.00
CA ASP A 11 9.49 24.56 -31.30
C ASP A 11 8.05 24.48 -30.79
N SER A 12 7.87 24.89 -29.54
CA SER A 12 6.65 25.60 -29.15
C SER A 12 7.01 26.51 -27.97
N PRO A 13 6.30 27.64 -27.70
CA PRO A 13 4.91 27.88 -28.11
C PRO A 13 4.51 29.37 -28.15
N HIS A 14 4.49 30.06 -29.29
CA HIS A 14 3.79 31.35 -29.35
C HIS A 14 3.09 31.49 -30.70
N VAL A 15 1.94 32.15 -30.70
CA VAL A 15 1.02 32.34 -31.83
C VAL A 15 0.05 31.17 -32.00
N LEU A 16 -1.19 31.40 -31.57
CA LEU A 16 -2.45 31.05 -32.26
C LEU A 16 -3.63 31.40 -31.35
N ARG A 17 -3.80 32.71 -31.06
CA ARG A 17 -4.91 33.25 -30.24
C ARG A 17 -6.05 33.83 -31.08
N THR A 18 -5.95 33.85 -32.41
CA THR A 18 -6.96 34.50 -33.25
C THR A 18 -8.08 33.53 -33.62
N ARG A 19 -9.32 33.99 -33.48
CA ARG A 19 -10.54 33.24 -33.85
C ARG A 19 -10.47 32.67 -35.27
N SER A 20 -9.92 33.42 -36.22
CA SER A 20 -9.76 32.99 -37.63
C SER A 20 -8.87 31.76 -37.77
N ALA A 21 -7.78 31.68 -36.99
CA ALA A 21 -6.86 30.55 -37.09
C ALA A 21 -7.43 29.27 -36.46
N VAL A 22 -8.21 29.39 -35.38
CA VAL A 22 -8.94 28.27 -34.80
C VAL A 22 -10.01 27.74 -35.77
N LEU A 23 -10.71 28.63 -36.48
CA LEU A 23 -11.70 28.21 -37.49
C LEU A 23 -11.06 27.46 -38.66
N LYS A 24 -9.91 27.92 -39.18
CA LYS A 24 -9.16 27.21 -40.22
C LYS A 24 -8.71 25.83 -39.77
N LEU A 25 -8.29 25.69 -38.51
CA LEU A 25 -7.93 24.37 -37.96
C LEU A 25 -9.14 23.45 -37.86
N LEU A 26 -10.30 23.94 -37.43
CA LEU A 26 -11.53 23.15 -37.40
C LEU A 26 -11.94 22.68 -38.80
N GLU A 27 -11.86 23.54 -39.81
CA GLU A 27 -12.08 23.17 -41.21
C GLU A 27 -11.10 22.09 -41.69
N GLN A 28 -9.82 22.21 -41.31
CA GLN A 28 -8.81 21.20 -41.61
C GLN A 28 -9.11 19.85 -40.94
N VAL A 29 -9.56 19.86 -39.68
CA VAL A 29 -9.99 18.63 -38.98
C VAL A 29 -11.17 17.98 -39.71
N ARG A 30 -12.15 18.76 -40.19
CA ARG A 30 -13.26 18.22 -40.99
C ARG A 30 -12.80 17.58 -42.29
N ALA A 31 -11.86 18.23 -42.99
CA ALA A 31 -11.32 17.71 -44.25
C ALA A 31 -10.51 16.41 -44.04
N GLU A 32 -9.77 16.33 -42.93
CA GLU A 32 -8.82 15.25 -42.66
C GLU A 32 -9.47 14.01 -42.02
N LYS A 33 -10.69 14.13 -41.48
CA LYS A 33 -11.48 13.03 -40.89
C LYS A 33 -10.65 12.05 -40.05
N PRO A 34 -10.12 12.49 -38.90
CA PRO A 34 -9.29 11.65 -38.04
C PRO A 34 -10.06 10.40 -37.60
N SER A 35 -9.38 9.25 -37.57
CA SER A 35 -9.94 7.97 -37.17
C SER A 35 -8.99 7.21 -36.24
N LEU A 36 -9.55 6.57 -35.22
CA LEU A 36 -8.84 5.68 -34.32
C LEU A 36 -8.76 4.26 -34.88
N ARG A 37 -7.59 3.62 -34.72
CA ARG A 37 -7.39 2.19 -35.05
C ARG A 37 -6.55 1.51 -33.99
N VAL A 38 -6.85 0.24 -33.67
CA VAL A 38 -5.99 -0.59 -32.82
C VAL A 38 -4.81 -1.11 -33.66
N ILE A 39 -3.59 -0.83 -33.23
CA ILE A 39 -2.36 -1.37 -33.84
C ILE A 39 -2.03 -2.73 -33.23
N SER A 40 -2.08 -2.81 -31.91
CA SER A 40 -1.79 -4.04 -31.17
C SER A 40 -2.68 -4.14 -29.95
N LYS A 41 -3.23 -5.33 -29.74
CA LYS A 41 -3.89 -5.75 -28.52
C LYS A 41 -3.52 -7.21 -28.26
N PRO A 42 -3.69 -7.74 -27.04
CA PRO A 42 -3.45 -9.15 -26.77
C PRO A 42 -4.29 -10.02 -27.71
N SER A 43 -3.61 -10.95 -28.38
CA SER A 43 -4.23 -12.04 -29.14
C SER A 43 -4.65 -13.19 -28.23
N GLU A 44 -3.95 -13.34 -27.11
CA GLU A 44 -4.22 -14.33 -26.07
C GLU A 44 -4.99 -13.73 -24.88
N PRO A 45 -5.70 -14.59 -24.12
CA PRO A 45 -6.42 -14.14 -22.94
C PRO A 45 -5.50 -13.51 -21.90
N VAL A 46 -5.89 -12.36 -21.36
CA VAL A 46 -5.12 -11.64 -20.35
C VAL A 46 -5.41 -12.23 -18.96
N VAL A 47 -4.36 -12.46 -18.17
CA VAL A 47 -4.49 -13.04 -16.82
C VAL A 47 -5.12 -12.04 -15.86
N ASN A 48 -6.20 -12.44 -15.17
CA ASN A 48 -6.81 -11.68 -14.08
C ASN A 48 -5.84 -11.50 -12.90
N ARG A 49 -5.83 -10.31 -12.30
CA ARG A 49 -4.90 -9.94 -11.21
C ARG A 49 -5.64 -9.64 -9.91
N ASN A 50 -4.91 -9.74 -8.80
CA ASN A 50 -5.41 -9.38 -7.46
C ASN A 50 -4.86 -8.01 -6.99
N SER A 51 -3.84 -7.48 -7.66
CA SER A 51 -3.17 -6.24 -7.27
C SER A 51 -3.83 -5.01 -7.91
N LYS A 52 -4.39 -4.12 -7.07
CA LYS A 52 -4.98 -2.84 -7.48
C LYS A 52 -3.96 -1.68 -7.47
N LEU A 53 -2.68 -1.90 -7.76
CA LEU A 53 -1.70 -0.79 -7.90
C LEU A 53 -2.14 0.23 -8.98
N LYS A 54 -1.84 1.53 -8.78
CA LYS A 54 -2.21 2.61 -9.73
C LYS A 54 -1.38 2.56 -11.03
N PHE A 55 -0.14 2.08 -10.95
CA PHE A 55 0.78 2.06 -12.06
C PHE A 55 0.70 0.76 -12.85
N PRO A 56 0.76 0.83 -14.19
CA PRO A 56 0.85 -0.35 -15.00
C PRO A 56 2.22 -1.01 -14.85
N ASP A 57 2.25 -2.34 -14.69
CA ASP A 57 3.45 -3.16 -14.73
C ASP A 57 3.65 -3.64 -16.17
N PRO A 58 4.66 -3.14 -16.91
CA PRO A 58 4.87 -3.50 -18.32
C PRO A 58 5.11 -4.99 -18.57
N LYS A 59 5.49 -5.76 -17.55
CA LYS A 59 5.68 -7.21 -17.64
C LYS A 59 4.40 -7.99 -17.38
N LYS A 60 3.39 -7.39 -16.74
CA LYS A 60 2.23 -8.12 -16.21
C LYS A 60 0.87 -7.60 -16.68
N ASP A 61 0.80 -6.34 -17.09
CA ASP A 61 -0.41 -5.69 -17.59
C ASP A 61 -0.46 -5.67 -19.12
N CYS A 62 -1.67 -5.51 -19.64
CA CYS A 62 -1.92 -5.49 -21.07
C CYS A 62 -1.77 -4.07 -21.62
N PHE A 63 -0.93 -3.88 -22.64
CA PHE A 63 -0.91 -2.64 -23.40
C PHE A 63 -1.72 -2.76 -24.69
N VAL A 64 -2.63 -1.82 -24.92
CA VAL A 64 -3.31 -1.65 -26.21
C VAL A 64 -2.73 -0.43 -26.90
N SER A 65 -2.10 -0.67 -28.05
CA SER A 65 -1.54 0.37 -28.90
C SER A 65 -2.58 0.85 -29.91
N LEU A 66 -2.69 2.16 -30.05
CA LEU A 66 -3.63 2.88 -30.89
C LEU A 66 -2.88 3.72 -31.91
N LYS A 67 -3.49 3.91 -33.08
CA LYS A 67 -3.08 4.87 -34.10
C LYS A 67 -4.21 5.84 -34.34
N VAL A 68 -3.87 7.12 -34.50
CA VAL A 68 -4.75 8.09 -35.14
C VAL A 68 -4.30 8.22 -36.60
N SER A 69 -5.20 7.95 -37.53
CA SER A 69 -4.99 8.16 -38.97
C SER A 69 -5.87 9.28 -39.47
N SER A 70 -5.34 10.12 -40.35
CA SER A 70 -6.13 11.07 -41.14
C SER A 70 -6.15 10.66 -42.61
N HIS A 71 -7.13 11.16 -43.36
CA HIS A 71 -7.31 10.87 -44.78
C HIS A 71 -6.06 11.22 -45.60
N ASN A 72 -5.36 12.31 -45.29
CA ASN A 72 -4.15 12.72 -46.02
C ASN A 72 -2.85 12.33 -45.28
N GLY A 73 -2.95 11.52 -44.22
CA GLY A 73 -1.82 11.04 -43.44
C GLY A 73 -1.14 12.08 -42.54
N LYS A 74 -1.63 13.33 -42.51
CA LYS A 74 -1.11 14.41 -41.66
C LYS A 74 -2.06 14.68 -40.49
N LEU A 75 -1.59 14.38 -39.28
CA LEU A 75 -2.29 14.75 -38.05
C LEU A 75 -2.32 16.28 -37.91
N CYS A 76 -3.50 16.86 -37.71
CA CYS A 76 -3.67 18.32 -37.72
C CYS A 76 -3.56 18.97 -36.34
N LEU A 77 -3.72 18.19 -35.26
CA LEU A 77 -3.70 18.70 -33.88
C LEU A 77 -2.90 17.75 -32.97
N PRO A 78 -2.25 18.27 -31.91
CA PRO A 78 -1.61 17.44 -30.90
C PRO A 78 -2.64 16.60 -30.12
N ILE A 79 -2.22 15.45 -29.58
CA ILE A 79 -3.07 14.54 -28.81
C ILE A 79 -2.63 14.52 -27.35
N ASN A 80 -3.58 14.79 -26.46
CA ASN A 80 -3.43 14.67 -25.02
C ASN A 80 -4.33 13.56 -24.49
N TYR A 81 -4.01 13.05 -23.30
CA TYR A 81 -4.89 12.14 -22.57
C TYR A 81 -5.74 12.93 -21.57
N GLU A 82 -6.95 12.45 -21.32
CA GLU A 82 -7.73 12.93 -20.19
C GLU A 82 -7.08 12.46 -18.88
N THR A 83 -6.62 13.40 -18.04
CA THR A 83 -6.04 13.12 -16.72
C THR A 83 -7.01 13.57 -15.63
N LEU A 84 -7.31 12.68 -14.68
CA LEU A 84 -8.19 12.96 -13.53
C LEU A 84 -7.66 14.06 -12.57
N ASP A 85 -6.38 14.41 -12.66
CA ASP A 85 -5.75 15.47 -11.87
C ASP A 85 -5.51 16.70 -12.78
N GLU A 86 -6.49 17.60 -12.88
CA GLU A 86 -6.40 18.83 -13.69
C GLU A 86 -5.37 19.87 -13.18
N SER A 87 -4.63 19.59 -12.09
CA SER A 87 -3.84 20.61 -11.40
C SER A 87 -2.42 20.83 -11.91
N ASP A 88 -1.81 19.92 -12.69
CA ASP A 88 -0.34 19.97 -12.91
C ASP A 88 0.17 19.97 -14.36
N GLN A 89 -0.69 20.11 -15.37
CA GLN A 89 -0.20 20.39 -16.72
C GLN A 89 -0.20 21.89 -17.02
N LYS A 90 1.00 22.48 -16.96
CA LYS A 90 1.32 23.75 -17.64
C LYS A 90 0.94 23.61 -19.13
N CYS A 91 -0.30 23.94 -19.46
CA CYS A 91 -0.84 23.80 -20.81
C CYS A 91 -0.44 25.01 -21.64
N TYR A 92 0.51 24.82 -22.55
CA TYR A 92 0.82 25.78 -23.60
C TYR A 92 -0.34 25.83 -24.61
N GLY A 93 -0.91 27.02 -24.82
CA GLY A 93 -2.23 27.20 -25.44
C GLY A 93 -2.31 26.85 -26.94
N GLY A 94 -3.30 26.02 -27.30
CA GLY A 94 -3.66 25.65 -28.68
C GLY A 94 -4.82 24.64 -28.74
N LEU A 95 -5.50 24.53 -29.89
CA LEU A 95 -6.54 23.51 -30.13
C LEU A 95 -5.87 22.13 -30.16
N ARG A 96 -6.48 21.11 -29.53
CA ARG A 96 -5.90 19.78 -29.34
C ARG A 96 -6.96 18.68 -29.35
N TYR A 97 -6.52 17.46 -29.60
CA TYR A 97 -7.32 16.25 -29.36
C TYR A 97 -7.15 15.75 -27.92
N ILE A 98 -8.22 15.19 -27.37
CA ILE A 98 -8.25 14.46 -26.10
C ILE A 98 -8.57 13.00 -26.40
N LEU A 99 -7.70 12.09 -26.01
CA LEU A 99 -7.86 10.65 -26.11
C LEU A 99 -8.29 10.11 -24.74
N GLN A 100 -9.46 9.47 -24.66
CA GLN A 100 -9.97 8.88 -23.41
C GLN A 100 -10.64 7.53 -23.61
N VAL A 101 -10.81 6.79 -22.51
CA VAL A 101 -11.65 5.60 -22.43
C VAL A 101 -13.06 6.03 -22.01
N LEU A 102 -14.05 5.82 -22.88
CA LEU A 102 -15.45 6.19 -22.60
C LEU A 102 -16.17 5.16 -21.75
N SER A 103 -15.95 3.88 -22.02
CA SER A 103 -16.60 2.81 -21.28
C SER A 103 -15.78 1.53 -21.30
N VAL A 104 -15.95 0.73 -20.25
CA VAL A 104 -15.40 -0.61 -20.11
C VAL A 104 -16.50 -1.51 -19.60
N ASN A 105 -17.03 -2.37 -20.47
CA ASN A 105 -18.21 -3.18 -20.21
C ASN A 105 -17.86 -4.67 -20.24
N LYS A 106 -18.34 -5.41 -19.24
CA LYS A 106 -18.13 -6.85 -19.14
C LYS A 106 -19.23 -7.60 -19.90
N LEU A 107 -18.84 -8.42 -20.89
CA LEU A 107 -19.72 -9.30 -21.65
C LEU A 107 -19.71 -10.70 -21.00
N VAL A 108 -20.88 -11.17 -20.56
CA VAL A 108 -21.04 -12.49 -19.94
C VAL A 108 -21.24 -13.55 -21.04
N LEU A 109 -20.48 -14.65 -20.97
CA LEU A 109 -20.43 -15.70 -21.99
C LEU A 109 -21.65 -16.66 -22.01
N ASN A 110 -22.57 -16.61 -21.04
CA ASN A 110 -23.60 -17.65 -20.82
C ASN A 110 -25.06 -17.14 -20.71
N GLY A 111 -25.46 -16.12 -21.46
CA GLY A 111 -26.88 -15.77 -21.66
C GLY A 111 -27.69 -15.32 -20.43
N LYS A 112 -27.09 -15.21 -19.24
CA LYS A 112 -27.70 -14.58 -18.06
C LYS A 112 -27.25 -13.13 -17.99
N GLN A 113 -28.22 -12.20 -17.88
CA GLN A 113 -27.96 -10.77 -17.76
C GLN A 113 -26.99 -10.46 -16.61
N PRO A 114 -26.07 -9.50 -16.78
CA PRO A 114 -25.25 -9.01 -15.68
C PRO A 114 -26.14 -8.45 -14.57
N ARG A 115 -25.78 -8.72 -13.30
CA ARG A 115 -26.40 -8.02 -12.16
C ARG A 115 -26.07 -6.54 -12.31
N SER A 116 -27.08 -5.68 -12.19
CA SER A 116 -27.06 -4.24 -12.51
C SER A 116 -26.10 -3.35 -11.69
N ASN A 117 -25.21 -3.91 -10.88
CA ASN A 117 -24.47 -3.17 -9.85
C ASN A 117 -22.93 -3.41 -9.83
N GLU A 118 -22.31 -4.02 -10.85
CA GLU A 118 -20.83 -4.12 -10.89
C GLU A 118 -20.21 -2.78 -11.36
N CYS A 119 -19.36 -2.16 -10.53
CA CYS A 119 -18.64 -0.93 -10.86
C CYS A 119 -17.41 -1.26 -11.71
N GLN A 120 -17.04 -0.39 -12.66
CA GLN A 120 -15.85 -0.58 -13.52
C GLN A 120 -14.58 -0.87 -12.71
N GLU A 121 -14.41 -0.21 -11.56
CA GLU A 121 -13.24 -0.38 -10.69
C GLU A 121 -13.14 -1.77 -10.04
N ASP A 122 -14.22 -2.55 -10.08
CA ASP A 122 -14.27 -3.90 -9.55
C ASP A 122 -13.55 -4.89 -10.47
N PHE A 123 -13.49 -4.61 -11.78
CA PHE A 123 -13.00 -5.56 -12.78
C PHE A 123 -11.98 -4.99 -13.77
N CYS A 124 -11.76 -3.67 -13.83
CA CYS A 124 -10.75 -3.08 -14.71
C CYS A 124 -10.14 -1.78 -14.16
N ARG A 125 -8.82 -1.60 -14.34
CA ARG A 125 -8.13 -0.32 -14.22
C ARG A 125 -7.30 -0.04 -15.47
N PHE A 126 -7.16 1.24 -15.83
CA PHE A 126 -6.38 1.64 -17.00
C PHE A 126 -5.59 2.92 -16.77
N SER A 127 -4.50 3.10 -17.53
CA SER A 127 -3.62 4.26 -17.46
C SER A 127 -3.05 4.60 -18.85
N PRO A 128 -2.90 5.89 -19.21
CA PRO A 128 -2.31 6.28 -20.48
C PRO A 128 -0.80 5.97 -20.56
N LEU A 129 -0.29 5.70 -21.78
CA LEU A 129 1.12 5.37 -22.00
C LEU A 129 2.09 6.50 -21.63
N SER A 130 1.69 7.76 -21.82
CA SER A 130 2.56 8.94 -21.69
C SER A 130 3.09 9.20 -20.27
N THR A 131 2.57 8.50 -19.27
CA THR A 131 2.96 8.68 -17.87
C THR A 131 4.31 8.05 -17.52
N HIS A 132 4.88 7.17 -18.37
CA HIS A 132 6.09 6.43 -18.01
C HIS A 132 7.05 6.14 -19.18
N LYS A 133 8.04 7.04 -19.38
CA LYS A 133 9.47 6.83 -19.72
C LYS A 133 10.01 7.98 -20.59
N LYS A 134 11.05 8.67 -20.11
CA LYS A 134 12.06 9.27 -21.01
C LYS A 134 12.69 8.11 -21.80
N GLY A 135 12.39 8.01 -23.09
CA GLY A 135 12.98 7.02 -24.00
C GLY A 135 12.05 5.98 -24.62
N SER A 136 10.72 6.07 -24.47
CA SER A 136 9.80 5.31 -25.34
C SER A 136 9.72 5.96 -26.72
N ALA A 137 9.54 5.15 -27.78
CA ALA A 137 9.46 5.63 -29.15
C ALA A 137 8.42 6.76 -29.26
N LYS A 138 8.85 7.92 -29.78
CA LYS A 138 8.15 9.22 -29.76
C LYS A 138 6.71 9.25 -30.37
N ASN A 139 6.15 8.13 -30.81
CA ASN A 139 4.89 8.06 -31.57
C ASN A 139 3.90 6.97 -31.12
N CYS A 140 4.07 6.33 -29.95
CA CYS A 140 3.12 5.32 -29.48
C CYS A 140 1.97 5.95 -28.69
N LEU A 141 0.72 5.74 -29.13
CA LEU A 141 -0.49 6.07 -28.38
C LEU A 141 -1.12 4.77 -27.85
N GLY A 142 -1.76 4.82 -26.71
CA GLY A 142 -2.46 3.68 -26.14
C GLY A 142 -2.74 3.77 -24.65
N PHE A 143 -3.32 2.69 -24.13
CA PHE A 143 -3.65 2.53 -22.72
C PHE A 143 -3.14 1.20 -22.20
N TRP A 144 -2.66 1.22 -20.97
CA TRP A 144 -2.46 0.03 -20.18
C TRP A 144 -3.77 -0.36 -19.52
N PHE A 145 -4.09 -1.65 -19.53
CA PHE A 145 -5.26 -2.23 -18.88
C PHE A 145 -4.83 -3.34 -17.93
N ARG A 146 -5.41 -3.32 -16.73
CA ARG A 146 -5.33 -4.38 -15.74
C ARG A 146 -6.74 -4.87 -15.42
N PHE A 147 -6.94 -6.18 -15.52
CA PHE A 147 -8.23 -6.81 -15.28
C PHE A 147 -8.25 -7.57 -13.96
N PHE A 148 -9.42 -7.58 -13.31
CA PHE A 148 -9.66 -8.24 -12.03
C PHE A 148 -10.89 -9.15 -12.11
N GLY A 149 -10.95 -10.13 -11.22
CA GLY A 149 -12.15 -10.96 -11.06
C GLY A 149 -12.19 -12.20 -11.97
N LYS A 150 -13.41 -12.63 -12.32
CA LYS A 150 -13.67 -13.87 -13.07
C LYS A 150 -13.47 -13.68 -14.57
N ASP A 151 -13.13 -14.78 -15.24
CA ASP A 151 -13.01 -14.87 -16.70
C ASP A 151 -14.23 -14.28 -17.42
N ALA A 152 -13.96 -13.26 -18.22
CA ALA A 152 -14.94 -12.56 -19.03
C ALA A 152 -14.30 -11.98 -20.31
N THR A 153 -15.16 -11.69 -21.28
CA THR A 153 -14.80 -10.82 -22.41
C THR A 153 -15.17 -9.40 -22.04
N ILE A 154 -14.23 -8.47 -22.15
CA ILE A 154 -14.40 -7.08 -21.76
C ILE A 154 -14.36 -6.23 -23.01
N ARG A 155 -15.44 -5.49 -23.28
CA ARG A 155 -15.57 -4.53 -24.36
C ARG A 155 -15.13 -3.16 -23.87
N ILE A 156 -14.18 -2.58 -24.58
CA ILE A 156 -13.62 -1.27 -24.26
C ILE A 156 -13.94 -0.33 -25.41
N THR A 157 -14.50 0.84 -25.07
CA THR A 157 -14.78 1.92 -26.02
C THR A 157 -13.82 3.08 -25.74
N VAL A 158 -12.99 3.41 -26.71
CA VAL A 158 -12.03 4.53 -26.66
C VAL A 158 -12.48 5.61 -27.63
N ALA A 159 -12.25 6.87 -27.29
CA ALA A 159 -12.63 8.00 -28.12
C ALA A 159 -11.58 9.09 -28.23
N LEU A 160 -11.58 9.73 -29.39
CA LEU A 160 -10.83 10.93 -29.73
C LEU A 160 -11.81 12.10 -29.80
N LYS A 161 -11.62 13.09 -28.92
CA LYS A 161 -12.42 14.32 -28.83
C LYS A 161 -11.58 15.53 -29.19
N ILE A 162 -12.21 16.63 -29.57
CA ILE A 162 -11.60 17.97 -29.57
C ILE A 162 -11.79 18.58 -28.18
N ASP A 163 -10.78 19.28 -27.66
CA ASP A 163 -10.90 20.06 -26.43
C ASP A 163 -11.88 21.23 -26.61
N PHE A 164 -13.16 20.94 -26.38
CA PHE A 164 -14.27 21.86 -26.58
C PHE A 164 -14.27 23.00 -25.55
N VAL A 165 -13.81 22.76 -24.32
CA VAL A 165 -13.75 23.79 -23.26
C VAL A 165 -12.81 24.92 -23.70
N PHE A 166 -11.66 24.55 -24.28
CA PHE A 166 -10.73 25.52 -24.85
C PHE A 166 -11.29 26.20 -26.10
N ALA A 167 -11.85 25.44 -27.05
CA ALA A 167 -12.43 25.99 -28.28
C ALA A 167 -13.56 26.99 -28.00
N ARG A 168 -14.43 26.69 -27.02
CA ARG A 168 -15.55 27.54 -26.59
C ARG A 168 -15.09 28.87 -26.00
N LYS A 169 -13.99 28.87 -25.21
CA LYS A 169 -13.39 30.10 -24.65
C LYS A 169 -12.89 31.06 -25.74
N LEU A 170 -12.42 30.53 -26.88
CA LEU A 170 -11.82 31.33 -27.96
C LEU A 170 -12.81 31.81 -29.03
N ILE A 171 -13.82 31.01 -29.37
CA ILE A 171 -14.71 31.27 -30.53
C ILE A 171 -16.04 31.92 -30.10
N GLY A 172 -16.40 31.83 -28.81
CA GLY A 172 -17.64 32.37 -28.25
C GLY A 172 -18.88 31.52 -28.58
N LYS A 173 -19.99 31.75 -27.86
CA LYS A 173 -21.21 30.91 -27.91
C LYS A 173 -21.91 30.80 -29.28
N ARG A 174 -21.54 31.63 -30.28
CA ARG A 174 -22.28 31.78 -31.55
C ARG A 174 -21.98 30.70 -32.62
N LEU A 175 -21.07 29.75 -32.37
CA LEU A 175 -20.69 28.68 -33.32
C LEU A 175 -20.96 27.26 -32.79
N LEU A 176 -21.78 27.12 -31.74
CA LEU A 176 -22.18 25.84 -31.15
C LEU A 176 -23.09 24.98 -32.05
N THR A 177 -23.50 25.50 -33.21
CA THR A 177 -24.28 24.78 -34.23
C THR A 177 -23.40 23.98 -35.20
N ASP A 178 -22.07 24.11 -35.12
CA ASP A 178 -21.14 23.33 -35.94
C ASP A 178 -21.26 21.83 -35.61
N PRO A 179 -21.38 20.94 -36.63
CA PRO A 179 -21.50 19.50 -36.44
C PRO A 179 -20.41 18.88 -35.57
N LEU A 180 -19.20 19.45 -35.57
CA LEU A 180 -18.11 18.99 -34.71
C LEU A 180 -18.37 19.19 -33.21
N PHE A 181 -19.37 19.97 -32.82
CA PHE A 181 -19.70 20.26 -31.42
C PHE A 181 -21.04 19.66 -30.96
N GLN A 182 -21.74 18.92 -31.82
CA GLN A 182 -23.06 18.33 -31.50
C GLN A 182 -22.96 17.11 -30.57
N ASP A 183 -21.77 16.53 -30.41
CA ASP A 183 -21.54 15.27 -29.68
C ASP A 183 -20.29 15.38 -28.76
N ASP A 184 -20.25 16.43 -27.91
CA ASP A 184 -19.13 16.73 -26.99
C ASP A 184 -17.73 16.81 -27.66
N GLY A 185 -17.68 17.28 -28.91
CA GLY A 185 -16.42 17.37 -29.64
C GLY A 185 -15.90 16.02 -30.16
N MET A 186 -16.70 14.95 -30.16
CA MET A 186 -16.30 13.62 -30.61
C MET A 186 -15.94 13.60 -32.09
N VAL A 187 -14.74 13.10 -32.39
CA VAL A 187 -14.21 12.99 -33.75
C VAL A 187 -14.22 11.55 -34.23
N SER A 188 -13.85 10.62 -33.34
CA SER A 188 -13.83 9.19 -33.64
C SER A 188 -13.95 8.39 -32.36
N SER A 189 -14.72 7.30 -32.41
CA SER A 189 -14.77 6.27 -31.38
C SER A 189 -14.35 4.92 -31.97
N LEU A 190 -13.81 4.05 -31.11
CA LEU A 190 -13.38 2.72 -31.47
C LEU A 190 -13.69 1.75 -30.34
N GLU A 191 -14.34 0.65 -30.68
CA GLU A 191 -14.61 -0.44 -29.75
C GLU A 191 -13.72 -1.64 -30.05
N PHE A 192 -13.21 -2.27 -29.00
CA PHE A 192 -12.47 -3.52 -29.10
C PHE A 192 -12.67 -4.40 -27.86
N ASP A 193 -12.56 -5.71 -28.08
CA ASP A 193 -12.74 -6.70 -27.03
C ASP A 193 -11.38 -7.29 -26.59
N ILE A 194 -11.23 -7.44 -25.27
CA ILE A 194 -10.15 -8.16 -24.61
C ILE A 194 -10.74 -9.32 -23.82
N SER A 195 -10.24 -10.52 -24.07
CA SER A 195 -10.67 -11.70 -23.32
C SER A 195 -9.73 -11.94 -22.14
N THR A 196 -10.29 -12.34 -21.00
CA THR A 196 -9.55 -12.93 -19.88
C THR A 196 -9.78 -14.45 -19.76
N CYS A 197 -10.59 -15.03 -20.66
CA CYS A 197 -10.96 -16.45 -20.65
C CYS A 197 -9.87 -17.32 -21.27
N MET A 198 -9.14 -18.08 -20.45
CA MET A 198 -8.11 -19.00 -20.94
C MET A 198 -8.71 -20.14 -21.78
N ARG A 199 -8.12 -20.51 -22.92
CA ARG A 199 -8.64 -21.61 -23.77
C ARG A 199 -8.56 -22.99 -23.08
N SER A 200 -7.73 -23.16 -22.06
CA SER A 200 -7.68 -24.37 -21.23
C SER A 200 -8.89 -24.54 -20.31
N SER A 201 -9.68 -23.48 -20.10
CA SER A 201 -10.86 -23.50 -19.21
C SER A 201 -12.04 -24.26 -19.80
N LEU A 202 -12.10 -24.49 -21.12
CA LEU A 202 -13.21 -25.20 -21.75
C LEU A 202 -13.15 -26.73 -21.60
N LYS A 203 -11.97 -27.31 -21.32
CA LYS A 203 -11.85 -28.73 -20.94
C LYS A 203 -11.83 -28.96 -19.42
N ILE A 204 -11.61 -27.90 -18.63
CA ILE A 204 -11.70 -27.93 -17.16
C ILE A 204 -13.11 -27.51 -16.67
N ALA A 205 -13.96 -26.98 -17.55
CA ALA A 205 -15.34 -26.59 -17.22
C ALA A 205 -16.28 -27.77 -16.91
N SER A 206 -15.85 -29.01 -17.15
CA SER A 206 -16.54 -30.21 -16.65
C SER A 206 -16.02 -30.69 -15.28
N GLU A 207 -14.96 -30.08 -14.72
CA GLU A 207 -14.36 -30.52 -13.44
C GLU A 207 -14.10 -29.40 -12.41
N LYS A 208 -14.32 -28.11 -12.72
CA LYS A 208 -14.21 -27.03 -11.71
C LYS A 208 -15.34 -26.01 -11.72
N ASN A 209 -16.57 -26.48 -11.94
CA ASN A 209 -17.76 -25.91 -11.30
C ASN A 209 -18.14 -26.67 -10.02
N GLY A 210 -17.17 -27.37 -9.41
CA GLY A 210 -17.18 -27.47 -7.97
C GLY A 210 -16.92 -26.08 -7.40
N LEU A 211 -17.94 -25.49 -6.79
CA LEU A 211 -17.77 -25.04 -5.42
C LEU A 211 -17.20 -26.25 -4.66
N ILE A 212 -15.90 -26.53 -4.82
CA ILE A 212 -15.21 -27.27 -3.80
C ILE A 212 -15.17 -26.22 -2.71
N ASN A 213 -16.12 -26.31 -1.78
CA ASN A 213 -15.78 -26.15 -0.38
C ASN A 213 -14.59 -27.08 -0.16
N ALA A 214 -13.40 -26.67 -0.59
CA ALA A 214 -12.17 -27.31 -0.20
C ALA A 214 -12.15 -26.98 1.27
N THR A 215 -12.56 -27.97 2.07
CA THR A 215 -12.61 -27.86 3.51
C THR A 215 -11.30 -27.22 3.91
N LYS A 216 -11.38 -25.99 4.42
CA LYS A 216 -10.19 -25.25 4.81
C LYS A 216 -9.38 -26.16 5.72
N ILE A 217 -8.06 -26.18 5.53
CA ILE A 217 -7.22 -27.09 6.30
C ILE A 217 -7.26 -26.61 7.75
N PHE A 218 -7.78 -27.46 8.64
CA PHE A 218 -7.78 -27.19 10.07
C PHE A 218 -6.32 -27.16 10.57
N PRO A 219 -5.86 -26.05 11.19
CA PRO A 219 -4.46 -25.91 11.62
C PRO A 219 -4.24 -26.67 12.94
N SER A 220 -4.13 -27.99 12.85
CA SER A 220 -4.08 -28.92 13.99
C SER A 220 -2.95 -28.65 15.00
N LEU A 221 -1.87 -27.98 14.57
CA LEU A 221 -0.77 -27.58 15.44
C LEU A 221 -1.24 -26.78 16.66
N TYR A 222 -2.26 -25.92 16.51
CA TYR A 222 -2.81 -25.11 17.61
C TYR A 222 -3.48 -25.93 18.71
N LEU A 223 -3.83 -27.19 18.47
CA LEU A 223 -4.35 -28.11 19.48
C LEU A 223 -3.26 -28.96 20.16
N ASN A 224 -2.02 -28.88 19.68
CA ASN A 224 -0.91 -29.67 20.22
C ASN A 224 -0.51 -29.14 21.62
N GLN A 225 -0.61 -30.00 22.64
CA GLN A 225 -0.33 -29.63 24.03
C GLN A 225 1.15 -29.34 24.30
N GLU A 226 2.06 -30.07 23.65
CA GLU A 226 3.49 -29.80 23.75
C GLU A 226 3.85 -28.47 23.10
N TYR A 227 3.24 -28.15 21.95
CA TYR A 227 3.38 -26.83 21.34
C TYR A 227 2.93 -25.71 22.29
N LYS A 228 1.75 -25.86 22.91
CA LYS A 228 1.25 -24.91 23.92
C LYS A 228 2.24 -24.73 25.07
N ARG A 229 2.74 -25.83 25.65
CA ARG A 229 3.75 -25.81 26.72
C ARG A 229 5.03 -25.08 26.33
N ILE A 230 5.54 -25.35 25.12
CA ILE A 230 6.75 -24.69 24.59
C ILE A 230 6.52 -23.19 24.46
N VAL A 231 5.41 -22.76 23.84
CA VAL A 231 5.07 -21.34 23.64
C VAL A 231 4.88 -20.63 24.98
N THR A 232 4.14 -21.23 25.93
CA THR A 232 3.95 -20.63 27.27
C THR A 232 5.28 -20.46 28.00
N LYS A 233 6.16 -21.47 27.97
CA LYS A 233 7.47 -21.37 28.62
C LYS A 233 8.38 -20.35 27.96
N PHE A 234 8.33 -20.26 26.63
CA PHE A 234 9.03 -19.26 25.85
C PHE A 234 8.59 -17.84 26.22
N LYS A 235 7.27 -17.60 26.28
CA LYS A 235 6.68 -16.33 26.71
C LYS A 235 7.09 -15.95 28.14
N ASP A 236 7.04 -16.89 29.09
CA ASP A 236 7.45 -16.66 30.49
C ASP A 236 8.94 -16.26 30.59
N LEU A 237 9.82 -16.96 29.87
CA LEU A 237 11.24 -16.65 29.85
C LEU A 237 11.54 -15.30 29.20
N ARG A 238 10.80 -14.93 28.15
CA ARG A 238 10.86 -13.60 27.52
C ARG A 238 10.39 -12.51 28.47
N GLN A 239 9.26 -12.71 29.14
CA GLN A 239 8.70 -11.74 30.11
C GLN A 239 9.68 -11.47 31.26
N LYS A 240 10.43 -12.49 31.70
CA LYS A 240 11.48 -12.37 32.72
C LYS A 240 12.82 -11.84 32.20
N LEU A 241 12.92 -11.53 30.90
CA LEU A 241 14.14 -11.12 30.20
C LEU A 241 15.32 -12.07 30.41
N ASN A 242 15.04 -13.36 30.65
CA ASN A 242 16.06 -14.35 30.98
C ASN A 242 16.61 -15.03 29.71
N PHE A 243 17.27 -14.24 28.85
CA PHE A 243 17.71 -14.67 27.53
C PHE A 243 18.74 -15.81 27.55
N LYS A 244 19.56 -15.90 28.61
CA LYS A 244 20.51 -17.02 28.78
C LYS A 244 19.79 -18.34 29.02
N GLU A 245 18.76 -18.35 29.88
CA GLU A 245 17.93 -19.54 30.08
C GLU A 245 17.04 -19.84 28.86
N LEU A 246 16.63 -18.82 28.11
CA LEU A 246 15.94 -18.98 26.84
C LEU A 246 16.77 -19.74 25.80
N ASP A 247 18.03 -19.35 25.62
CA ASP A 247 18.94 -20.03 24.68
C ASP A 247 19.22 -21.47 25.12
N LYS A 248 19.40 -21.72 26.43
CA LYS A 248 19.51 -23.09 26.97
C LYS A 248 18.24 -23.91 26.76
N PHE A 249 17.07 -23.31 26.99
CA PHE A 249 15.78 -23.94 26.79
C PHE A 249 15.61 -24.37 25.34
N PHE A 250 15.97 -23.51 24.38
CA PHE A 250 15.94 -23.85 22.96
C PHE A 250 16.83 -25.04 22.62
N ALA A 251 18.09 -25.04 23.05
CA ALA A 251 19.03 -26.12 22.76
C ALA A 251 18.56 -27.47 23.35
N GLN A 252 18.21 -27.48 24.64
CA GLN A 252 17.76 -28.70 25.32
C GLN A 252 16.43 -29.24 24.76
N THR A 253 15.51 -28.36 24.39
CA THR A 253 14.22 -28.78 23.82
C THR A 253 14.41 -29.34 22.42
N LEU A 254 15.26 -28.71 21.58
CA LEU A 254 15.54 -29.19 20.23
C LEU A 254 16.20 -30.58 20.20
N GLU A 255 17.06 -30.89 21.18
CA GLU A 255 17.69 -32.22 21.31
C GLU A 255 16.68 -33.31 21.68
N ARG A 256 15.65 -32.98 22.48
CA ARG A 256 14.66 -33.94 23.00
C ARG A 256 13.47 -34.16 22.07
N LEU A 257 13.19 -33.22 21.17
CA LEU A 257 12.02 -33.29 20.29
C LEU A 257 12.21 -34.28 19.13
N SER A 258 11.34 -35.28 19.09
CA SER A 258 11.15 -36.21 17.97
C SER A 258 10.11 -35.73 16.95
N ASP A 259 9.22 -34.80 17.34
CA ASP A 259 8.17 -34.26 16.46
C ASP A 259 8.75 -33.19 15.52
N ASN A 260 8.68 -33.44 14.21
CA ASN A 260 9.21 -32.53 13.19
C ASN A 260 8.52 -31.16 13.19
N ASP A 261 7.22 -31.09 13.46
CA ASP A 261 6.47 -29.83 13.48
C ASP A 261 6.98 -28.94 14.63
N LEU A 262 7.19 -29.53 15.81
CA LEU A 262 7.70 -28.82 16.98
C LEU A 262 9.16 -28.36 16.79
N ARG A 263 9.99 -29.17 16.12
CA ARG A 263 11.36 -28.76 15.76
C ARG A 263 11.36 -27.55 14.84
N VAL A 264 10.48 -27.54 13.83
CA VAL A 264 10.32 -26.39 12.93
C VAL A 264 9.84 -25.16 13.70
N VAL A 265 8.87 -25.31 14.61
CA VAL A 265 8.44 -24.22 15.50
C VAL A 265 9.61 -23.63 16.28
N LEU A 266 10.48 -24.45 16.88
CA LEU A 266 11.64 -23.92 17.61
C LEU A 266 12.55 -23.08 16.71
N PHE A 267 12.81 -23.49 15.47
CA PHE A 267 13.59 -22.67 14.53
C PHE A 267 12.89 -21.34 14.20
N LEU A 268 11.56 -21.33 14.10
CA LEU A 268 10.77 -20.13 13.88
C LEU A 268 10.87 -19.16 15.08
N GLU A 269 10.74 -19.66 16.31
CA GLU A 269 10.86 -18.85 17.53
C GLU A 269 12.30 -18.33 17.74
N GLN A 270 13.31 -19.17 17.51
CA GLN A 270 14.72 -18.75 17.54
C GLN A 270 15.02 -17.67 16.50
N SER A 271 14.40 -17.77 15.32
CA SER A 271 14.54 -16.75 14.28
C SER A 271 14.01 -15.40 14.75
N GLN A 272 12.83 -15.37 15.39
CA GLN A 272 12.26 -14.13 15.91
C GLN A 272 13.16 -13.51 16.98
N GLU A 273 13.68 -14.33 17.89
CA GLU A 273 14.63 -13.86 18.90
C GLU A 273 15.94 -13.34 18.28
N ALA A 274 16.44 -13.97 17.22
CA ALA A 274 17.60 -13.48 16.48
C ALA A 274 17.29 -12.15 15.76
N CYS A 275 16.10 -12.00 15.18
CA CYS A 275 15.66 -10.76 14.55
C CYS A 275 15.58 -9.60 15.55
N ARG A 276 15.05 -9.86 16.75
CA ARG A 276 15.00 -8.88 17.86
C ARG A 276 16.37 -8.37 18.27
N LYS A 277 17.36 -9.28 18.33
CA LYS A 277 18.77 -8.96 18.58
C LYS A 277 19.48 -8.35 17.35
N LYS A 278 18.74 -7.95 16.31
CA LYS A 278 19.24 -7.41 15.03
C LYS A 278 20.23 -8.34 14.30
N LEU A 279 20.19 -9.64 14.59
CA LEU A 279 21.00 -10.68 13.93
C LEU A 279 20.27 -11.21 12.69
N TYR A 280 20.00 -10.35 11.71
CA TYR A 280 19.13 -10.65 10.57
C TYR A 280 19.61 -11.83 9.72
N GLU A 281 20.93 -11.97 9.48
CA GLU A 281 21.47 -13.12 8.73
C GLU A 281 21.27 -14.45 9.47
N LYS A 282 21.47 -14.46 10.79
CA LYS A 282 21.19 -15.64 11.62
C LYS A 282 19.71 -16.00 11.57
N SER A 283 18.83 -15.00 11.66
CA SER A 283 17.38 -15.18 11.54
C SER A 283 16.99 -15.79 10.17
N LYS A 284 17.51 -15.25 9.05
CA LYS A 284 17.28 -15.80 7.70
C LYS A 284 17.77 -17.25 7.58
N GLN A 285 18.93 -17.59 8.15
CA GLN A 285 19.45 -18.96 8.17
C GLN A 285 18.53 -19.92 8.93
N LEU A 286 18.03 -19.53 10.10
CA LEU A 286 17.08 -20.31 10.90
C LEU A 286 15.76 -20.53 10.13
N LEU A 287 15.23 -19.50 9.47
CA LEU A 287 14.01 -19.61 8.65
C LEU A 287 14.21 -20.53 7.45
N LYS A 288 15.38 -20.50 6.81
CA LYS A 288 15.73 -21.43 5.75
C LYS A 288 15.74 -22.88 6.26
N GLN A 289 16.39 -23.13 7.39
CA GLN A 289 16.40 -24.46 8.04
C GLN A 289 14.98 -24.93 8.41
N ALA A 290 14.13 -24.02 8.89
CA ALA A 290 12.72 -24.28 9.16
C ALA A 290 11.99 -24.76 7.90
N VAL A 291 12.10 -24.02 6.78
CA VAL A 291 11.48 -24.37 5.49
C VAL A 291 11.98 -25.71 4.96
N ASP A 292 13.29 -25.95 4.97
CA ASP A 292 13.91 -27.18 4.48
C ASP A 292 13.44 -28.41 5.28
N SER A 293 13.17 -28.22 6.57
CA SER A 293 12.68 -29.27 7.47
C SER A 293 11.18 -29.57 7.33
N THR A 294 10.41 -28.72 6.63
CA THR A 294 8.93 -28.89 6.51
C THR A 294 8.49 -30.07 5.67
N ALA A 295 9.39 -30.70 4.89
CA ALA A 295 9.03 -31.83 4.03
C ALA A 295 8.47 -33.03 4.82
N LYS A 296 8.90 -33.21 6.08
CA LYS A 296 8.50 -34.31 6.98
C LYS A 296 7.42 -33.90 7.99
N CYS A 297 6.86 -32.70 7.86
CA CYS A 297 5.92 -32.10 8.80
C CYS A 297 4.46 -32.42 8.44
N LYS A 298 3.62 -32.63 9.45
CA LYS A 298 2.16 -32.82 9.26
C LYS A 298 1.50 -31.49 8.95
N ASN A 299 1.89 -30.43 9.66
CA ASN A 299 1.37 -29.08 9.48
C ASN A 299 2.18 -28.25 8.45
N LYS A 300 2.70 -28.90 7.39
CA LYS A 300 3.60 -28.28 6.39
C LYS A 300 3.08 -26.96 5.81
N THR A 301 1.80 -26.88 5.44
CA THR A 301 1.22 -25.66 4.84
C THR A 301 1.26 -24.48 5.81
N LEU A 302 0.89 -24.71 7.07
CA LEU A 302 0.93 -23.73 8.15
C LEU A 302 2.37 -23.27 8.40
N LEU A 303 3.28 -24.22 8.60
CA LEU A 303 4.69 -23.94 8.94
C LEU A 303 5.43 -23.19 7.84
N ILE A 304 5.21 -23.54 6.56
CA ILE A 304 5.76 -22.77 5.43
C ILE A 304 5.16 -21.37 5.41
N GLY A 305 3.83 -21.23 5.61
CA GLY A 305 3.16 -19.93 5.66
C GLY A 305 3.77 -19.03 6.74
N ARG A 306 3.92 -19.55 7.96
CA ARG A 306 4.54 -18.85 9.09
C ARG A 306 6.01 -18.50 8.84
N ALA A 307 6.80 -19.41 8.26
CA ALA A 307 8.20 -19.15 7.94
C ALA A 307 8.38 -17.97 6.99
N TYR A 308 7.57 -17.89 5.92
CA TYR A 308 7.62 -16.76 4.98
C TYR A 308 7.04 -15.47 5.56
N LEU A 309 6.05 -15.57 6.44
CA LEU A 309 5.56 -14.42 7.21
C LEU A 309 6.69 -13.85 8.08
N TYR A 310 7.39 -14.70 8.81
CA TYR A 310 8.54 -14.31 9.64
C TYR A 310 9.70 -13.76 8.81
N LEU A 311 9.96 -14.35 7.64
CA LEU A 311 10.97 -13.83 6.71
C LEU A 311 10.61 -12.45 6.18
N SER A 312 9.32 -12.19 5.92
CA SER A 312 8.86 -10.87 5.50
C SER A 312 9.12 -9.81 6.57
N TYR A 313 8.92 -10.18 7.84
CA TYR A 313 9.20 -9.32 8.98
C TYR A 313 10.69 -8.99 9.09
N VAL A 314 11.56 -10.00 8.96
CA VAL A 314 13.01 -9.80 8.96
C VAL A 314 13.44 -8.87 7.83
N HIS A 315 12.94 -9.07 6.61
CA HIS A 315 13.26 -8.19 5.48
C HIS A 315 12.73 -6.77 5.65
N GLU A 316 11.57 -6.57 6.29
CA GLU A 316 11.07 -5.24 6.63
C GLU A 316 12.01 -4.52 7.60
N LYS A 317 12.46 -5.19 8.67
CA LYS A 317 13.41 -4.64 9.64
C LYS A 317 14.79 -4.35 9.06
N ASP A 318 15.24 -5.21 8.16
CA ASP A 318 16.48 -5.05 7.41
C ASP A 318 16.35 -4.02 6.25
N GLY A 319 15.18 -3.38 6.11
CA GLY A 319 14.93 -2.28 5.17
C GLY A 319 14.62 -2.69 3.73
N TYR A 320 14.62 -3.99 3.43
CA TYR A 320 14.38 -4.61 2.11
C TYR A 320 12.88 -4.85 1.84
N LEU A 321 12.11 -3.76 1.70
CA LEU A 321 10.64 -3.82 1.59
C LEU A 321 10.12 -4.63 0.39
N GLY A 322 10.85 -4.65 -0.74
CA GLY A 322 10.46 -5.45 -1.91
C GLY A 322 10.50 -6.95 -1.64
N ASN A 323 11.57 -7.42 -0.99
CA ASN A 323 11.70 -8.83 -0.60
C ASN A 323 10.66 -9.20 0.47
N ALA A 324 10.35 -8.25 1.36
CA ALA A 324 9.31 -8.43 2.36
C ALA A 324 7.92 -8.66 1.71
N GLU A 325 7.56 -7.88 0.69
CA GLU A 325 6.32 -8.05 -0.07
C GLU A 325 6.25 -9.40 -0.82
N GLU A 326 7.36 -9.82 -1.43
CA GLU A 326 7.45 -11.12 -2.11
C GLU A 326 7.22 -12.28 -1.13
N CYS A 327 7.83 -12.20 0.05
CA CYS A 327 7.64 -13.19 1.12
C CYS A 327 6.18 -13.23 1.59
N LEU A 328 5.54 -12.08 1.79
CA LEU A 328 4.11 -12.02 2.14
C LEU A 328 3.21 -12.64 1.07
N THR A 329 3.56 -12.49 -0.21
CA THR A 329 2.80 -13.11 -1.29
C THR A 329 2.83 -14.64 -1.21
N ILE A 330 3.98 -15.21 -0.83
CA ILE A 330 4.12 -16.65 -0.59
C ILE A 330 3.35 -17.07 0.66
N ALA A 331 3.51 -16.34 1.76
CA ALA A 331 2.80 -16.59 3.02
C ALA A 331 1.27 -16.59 2.81
N ARG A 332 0.74 -15.56 2.14
CA ARG A 332 -0.69 -15.43 1.79
C ARG A 332 -1.20 -16.65 1.02
N LYS A 333 -0.45 -17.11 0.01
CA LYS A 333 -0.85 -18.27 -0.80
C LYS A 333 -0.99 -19.55 0.04
N LYS A 334 -0.19 -19.69 1.11
CA LYS A 334 -0.24 -20.83 2.03
C LYS A 334 -1.31 -20.67 3.10
N LEU A 335 -1.38 -19.51 3.73
CA LEU A 335 -2.29 -19.27 4.85
C LEU A 335 -3.76 -19.15 4.42
N GLN A 336 -4.05 -18.69 3.20
CA GLN A 336 -5.43 -18.59 2.68
C GLN A 336 -6.16 -19.94 2.55
N THR A 337 -5.42 -21.06 2.52
CA THR A 337 -6.00 -22.40 2.44
C THR A 337 -6.36 -22.97 3.81
N LEU A 338 -6.00 -22.26 4.89
CA LEU A 338 -6.23 -22.67 6.27
C LEU A 338 -7.54 -22.07 6.80
N GLU A 339 -8.06 -22.68 7.87
CA GLU A 339 -9.05 -22.03 8.71
C GLU A 339 -8.47 -20.80 9.41
N VAL A 340 -9.37 -19.90 9.85
CA VAL A 340 -8.98 -18.64 10.48
C VAL A 340 -8.24 -18.95 11.80
N CYS A 341 -6.97 -18.56 11.85
CA CYS A 341 -6.08 -18.75 12.99
C CYS A 341 -5.19 -17.53 13.17
N GLU A 342 -4.43 -17.50 14.26
CA GLU A 342 -3.56 -16.38 14.63
C GLU A 342 -2.62 -15.95 13.47
N ASP A 343 -2.01 -16.91 12.74
CA ASP A 343 -1.16 -16.61 11.56
C ASP A 343 -1.88 -15.82 10.46
N THR A 344 -3.19 -16.02 10.30
CA THR A 344 -3.97 -15.26 9.30
C THR A 344 -4.17 -13.80 9.73
N GLY A 345 -4.25 -13.54 11.04
CA GLY A 345 -4.27 -12.19 11.60
C GLY A 345 -2.90 -11.54 11.50
N ASP A 346 -1.83 -12.28 11.84
CA ASP A 346 -0.45 -11.83 11.74
C ASP A 346 -0.08 -11.46 10.29
N LEU A 347 -0.60 -12.20 9.30
CA LEU A 347 -0.46 -11.88 7.89
C LEU A 347 -1.03 -10.49 7.56
N CYS A 348 -2.28 -10.21 7.96
CA CYS A 348 -2.89 -8.90 7.72
C CYS A 348 -2.14 -7.79 8.48
N PHE A 349 -1.73 -8.06 9.72
CA PHE A 349 -0.97 -7.12 10.52
C PHE A 349 0.37 -6.75 9.83
N GLN A 350 1.11 -7.75 9.35
CA GLN A 350 2.37 -7.53 8.66
C GLN A 350 2.20 -6.83 7.30
N GLU A 351 1.13 -7.11 6.57
CA GLU A 351 0.76 -6.33 5.38
C GLU A 351 0.60 -4.84 5.72
N GLY A 352 -0.08 -4.52 6.83
CA GLY A 352 -0.24 -3.15 7.32
C GLY A 352 1.10 -2.48 7.68
N LEU A 353 2.01 -3.21 8.33
CA LEU A 353 3.34 -2.69 8.68
C LEU A 353 4.20 -2.38 7.45
N ILE A 354 4.23 -3.28 6.46
CA ILE A 354 4.98 -3.06 5.23
C ILE A 354 4.41 -1.88 4.44
N LEU A 355 3.08 -1.75 4.34
CA LEU A 355 2.43 -0.61 3.70
C LEU A 355 2.76 0.71 4.41
N THR A 356 2.79 0.70 5.74
CA THR A 356 3.21 1.87 6.54
C THR A 356 4.68 2.23 6.28
N SER A 357 5.56 1.23 6.19
CA SER A 357 6.99 1.41 5.86
C SER A 357 7.17 1.99 4.45
N PHE A 358 6.40 1.51 3.47
CA PHE A 358 6.41 2.07 2.12
C PHE A 358 5.89 3.51 2.10
N ALA A 359 4.87 3.84 2.90
CA ALA A 359 4.33 5.19 2.98
C ALA A 359 5.40 6.20 3.44
N GLN A 360 6.23 5.82 4.42
CA GLN A 360 7.36 6.63 4.88
C GLN A 360 8.40 6.86 3.78
N LYS A 361 8.76 5.82 3.03
CA LYS A 361 9.75 5.92 1.94
C LYS A 361 9.20 6.56 0.66
N MET A 362 7.88 6.65 0.52
CA MET A 362 7.21 7.16 -0.68
C MET A 362 6.13 8.20 -0.33
N PRO A 363 6.52 9.43 0.06
CA PRO A 363 5.58 10.49 0.47
C PRO A 363 4.47 10.76 -0.55
N LYS A 364 4.80 10.68 -1.86
CA LYS A 364 3.85 10.86 -2.96
C LYS A 364 2.66 9.87 -2.92
N PHE A 365 2.83 8.70 -2.33
CA PHE A 365 1.79 7.67 -2.21
C PHE A 365 1.34 7.43 -0.78
N ALA A 366 1.88 8.18 0.19
CA ALA A 366 1.69 7.94 1.61
C ALA A 366 0.21 7.88 1.99
N LEU A 367 -0.61 8.84 1.55
CA LEU A 367 -2.05 8.85 1.86
C LEU A 367 -2.75 7.55 1.44
N LYS A 368 -2.49 7.05 0.23
CA LYS A 368 -3.12 5.83 -0.27
C LYS A 368 -2.61 4.58 0.45
N LEU A 369 -1.30 4.52 0.69
CA LEU A 369 -0.65 3.40 1.38
C LEU A 369 -1.09 3.33 2.84
N ILE A 370 -1.25 4.47 3.52
CA ILE A 370 -1.77 4.54 4.89
C ILE A 370 -3.22 4.09 4.94
N SER A 371 -4.08 4.52 4.02
CA SER A 371 -5.47 4.05 3.97
C SER A 371 -5.56 2.53 3.76
N GLU A 372 -4.70 1.97 2.91
CA GLU A 372 -4.63 0.51 2.73
C GLU A 372 -4.08 -0.18 3.99
N ALA A 373 -3.06 0.39 4.65
CA ALA A 373 -2.52 -0.14 5.89
C ALA A 373 -3.57 -0.19 7.01
N MET A 374 -4.38 0.87 7.16
CA MET A 374 -5.49 0.90 8.11
C MET A 374 -6.48 -0.23 7.85
N PHE A 375 -6.91 -0.42 6.60
CA PHE A 375 -7.80 -1.52 6.23
C PHE A 375 -7.19 -2.91 6.56
N LYS A 376 -5.86 -3.05 6.49
CA LYS A 376 -5.16 -4.27 6.90
C LYS A 376 -5.16 -4.48 8.41
N PHE A 377 -4.96 -3.42 9.20
CA PHE A 377 -5.05 -3.50 10.66
C PHE A 377 -6.47 -3.76 11.15
N GLU A 378 -7.50 -3.21 10.50
CA GLU A 378 -8.90 -3.53 10.78
C GLU A 378 -9.21 -5.02 10.56
N GLN A 379 -8.73 -5.58 9.44
CA GLN A 379 -8.86 -7.02 9.19
C GLN A 379 -8.12 -7.86 10.22
N ALA A 380 -6.91 -7.46 10.61
CA ALA A 380 -6.15 -8.13 11.65
C ALA A 380 -6.92 -8.15 12.98
N ALA A 381 -7.44 -7.00 13.42
CA ALA A 381 -8.26 -6.89 14.64
C ALA A 381 -9.52 -7.77 14.57
N ALA A 382 -10.23 -7.78 13.44
CA ALA A 382 -11.40 -8.63 13.24
C ALA A 382 -11.05 -10.12 13.36
N ILE A 383 -9.90 -10.54 12.83
CA ILE A 383 -9.42 -11.92 12.93
C ILE A 383 -9.04 -12.26 14.38
N PHE A 384 -8.21 -11.45 15.02
CA PHE A 384 -7.71 -11.70 16.39
C PHE A 384 -8.83 -11.78 17.44
N THR A 385 -9.99 -11.19 17.17
CA THR A 385 -11.14 -11.27 18.07
C THR A 385 -11.66 -12.71 18.26
N ASN A 386 -11.62 -13.54 17.21
CA ASN A 386 -12.27 -14.86 17.21
C ASN A 386 -11.41 -15.97 16.58
N CYS A 387 -10.11 -15.77 16.37
CA CYS A 387 -9.26 -16.75 15.72
C CYS A 387 -8.87 -17.92 16.64
N LEU A 388 -8.51 -19.05 16.04
CA LEU A 388 -7.79 -20.10 16.77
C LEU A 388 -6.37 -19.61 17.11
N THR A 389 -6.05 -19.57 18.40
CA THR A 389 -4.74 -19.17 18.95
C THR A 389 -4.24 -20.23 19.95
N VAL A 390 -2.94 -20.21 20.20
CA VAL A 390 -2.27 -21.09 21.18
C VAL A 390 -2.61 -20.70 22.61
N ASP A 391 -2.76 -19.40 22.82
CA ASP A 391 -2.83 -18.75 24.12
C ASP A 391 -3.85 -17.61 24.05
N SER A 392 -3.41 -16.35 24.13
CA SER A 392 -4.25 -15.18 23.96
C SER A 392 -3.81 -14.35 22.75
N ALA A 393 -4.78 -13.93 21.95
CA ALA A 393 -4.57 -12.96 20.86
C ALA A 393 -4.78 -11.50 21.33
N LEU A 394 -5.00 -11.27 22.63
CA LEU A 394 -5.34 -9.96 23.19
C LEU A 394 -4.27 -8.90 22.91
N ASP A 395 -3.00 -9.24 23.09
CA ASP A 395 -1.87 -8.34 22.80
C ASP A 395 -1.89 -7.90 21.33
N LYS A 396 -2.08 -8.85 20.41
CA LYS A 396 -2.12 -8.60 18.96
C LYS A 396 -3.33 -7.77 18.54
N LEU A 397 -4.48 -8.01 19.16
CA LEU A 397 -5.69 -7.22 18.99
C LEU A 397 -5.49 -5.77 19.46
N CYS A 398 -4.96 -5.58 20.67
CA CYS A 398 -4.67 -4.25 21.21
C CYS A 398 -3.63 -3.51 20.36
N CYS A 399 -2.57 -4.19 19.94
CA CYS A 399 -1.58 -3.65 19.02
C CYS A 399 -2.21 -3.18 17.70
N SER A 400 -3.17 -3.92 17.15
CA SER A 400 -3.88 -3.52 15.92
C SER A 400 -4.64 -2.21 16.11
N TYR A 401 -5.33 -2.04 17.26
CA TYR A 401 -6.00 -0.78 17.60
C TYR A 401 -5.03 0.39 17.85
N ILE A 402 -3.91 0.15 18.53
CA ILE A 402 -2.86 1.17 18.72
C ILE A 402 -2.31 1.63 17.37
N ARG A 403 -2.07 0.70 16.43
CA ARG A 403 -1.60 1.04 15.07
C ARG A 403 -2.64 1.85 14.29
N LEU A 404 -3.93 1.51 14.40
CA LEU A 404 -5.01 2.29 13.81
C LEU A 404 -5.05 3.72 14.36
N ALA A 405 -4.99 3.88 15.68
CA ALA A 405 -4.93 5.18 16.34
C ALA A 405 -3.71 5.99 15.88
N SER A 406 -2.50 5.41 15.89
CA SER A 406 -1.29 6.12 15.46
C SER A 406 -1.36 6.57 13.99
N LEU A 407 -1.90 5.74 13.08
CA LEU A 407 -2.05 6.14 11.68
C LEU A 407 -3.09 7.24 11.49
N LEU A 408 -4.19 7.23 12.24
CA LEU A 408 -5.19 8.29 12.22
C LEU A 408 -4.59 9.63 12.67
N LEU A 409 -3.78 9.62 13.73
CA LEU A 409 -3.08 10.79 14.26
C LEU A 409 -2.01 11.34 13.30
N LYS A 410 -1.35 10.47 12.51
CA LYS A 410 -0.25 10.84 11.59
C LYS A 410 -0.67 11.43 10.23
N GLN A 411 -1.94 11.34 9.84
CA GLN A 411 -2.40 11.86 8.54
C GLN A 411 -2.60 13.39 8.54
N THR A 412 -1.56 14.15 8.86
CA THR A 412 -1.56 15.62 8.90
C THR A 412 -0.62 16.20 7.85
N ALA A 413 -1.14 17.05 6.96
CA ALA A 413 -0.32 17.88 6.07
C ALA A 413 0.01 19.25 6.70
N GLU A 414 -0.77 19.71 7.69
CA GLU A 414 -0.74 21.13 8.13
C GLU A 414 -1.13 21.30 9.62
N GLY A 415 -0.48 20.56 10.53
CA GLY A 415 -0.49 20.87 11.97
C GLY A 415 -1.81 20.74 12.75
N SER A 416 -2.94 20.36 12.12
CA SER A 416 -4.18 20.01 12.83
C SER A 416 -4.78 18.71 12.31
N CYS A 417 -4.98 17.75 13.21
CA CYS A 417 -5.75 16.54 12.93
C CYS A 417 -7.25 16.88 13.00
N SER A 418 -8.06 16.33 12.09
CA SER A 418 -9.51 16.59 12.14
C SER A 418 -10.09 16.02 13.44
N GLN A 419 -11.02 16.76 14.07
CA GLN A 419 -11.63 16.34 15.34
C GLN A 419 -12.18 14.91 15.26
N HIS A 420 -12.80 14.55 14.14
CA HIS A 420 -13.28 13.18 13.90
C HIS A 420 -12.17 12.11 14.02
N LYS A 421 -10.97 12.36 13.47
CA LYS A 421 -9.85 11.41 13.55
C LYS A 421 -9.31 11.31 14.98
N ILE A 422 -9.28 12.42 15.72
CA ILE A 422 -8.94 12.44 17.15
C ILE A 422 -9.94 11.60 17.94
N ASP A 423 -11.24 11.77 17.69
CA ASP A 423 -12.29 11.04 18.40
C ASP A 423 -12.22 9.52 18.12
N VAL A 424 -11.98 9.12 16.88
CA VAL A 424 -11.84 7.69 16.53
C VAL A 424 -10.56 7.10 17.14
N SER A 425 -9.45 7.83 17.11
CA SER A 425 -8.18 7.41 17.76
C SER A 425 -8.38 7.25 19.27
N ASN A 426 -9.08 8.19 19.90
CA ASN A 426 -9.43 8.13 21.32
C ASN A 426 -10.25 6.88 21.64
N LYS A 427 -11.28 6.55 20.84
CA LYS A 427 -12.08 5.32 21.03
C LYS A 427 -11.23 4.05 20.98
N HIS A 428 -10.29 3.98 20.04
CA HIS A 428 -9.38 2.84 19.95
C HIS A 428 -8.49 2.73 21.20
N LEU A 429 -7.91 3.84 21.65
CA LEU A 429 -7.05 3.85 22.84
C LEU A 429 -7.83 3.62 24.13
N GLU A 430 -9.03 4.17 24.29
CA GLU A 430 -9.92 3.87 25.42
C GLU A 430 -10.24 2.38 25.53
N TRP A 431 -10.49 1.72 24.39
CA TRP A 431 -10.72 0.28 24.36
C TRP A 431 -9.50 -0.50 24.86
N VAL A 432 -8.29 -0.07 24.49
CA VAL A 432 -7.03 -0.69 24.94
C VAL A 432 -6.76 -0.39 26.42
N ALA A 433 -7.05 0.83 26.88
CA ALA A 433 -6.78 1.29 28.24
C ALA A 433 -7.42 0.42 29.31
N VAL A 434 -8.65 -0.05 29.09
CA VAL A 434 -9.39 -0.94 30.01
C VAL A 434 -8.71 -2.30 30.20
N ARG A 435 -7.76 -2.66 29.35
CA ARG A 435 -7.12 -3.99 29.31
C ARG A 435 -5.61 -3.92 29.57
N LEU A 436 -5.07 -2.76 29.89
CA LEU A 436 -3.62 -2.54 29.97
C LEU A 436 -2.89 -3.54 30.87
N ASP A 437 -3.48 -3.89 32.01
CA ASP A 437 -2.85 -4.80 32.98
C ASP A 437 -2.58 -6.21 32.43
N GLU A 438 -3.35 -6.64 31.43
CA GLU A 438 -3.24 -7.96 30.79
C GLU A 438 -2.25 -7.96 29.62
N LEU A 439 -1.73 -6.80 29.21
CA LEU A 439 -0.87 -6.66 28.03
C LEU A 439 0.60 -6.84 28.37
N SER A 440 1.38 -7.26 27.37
CA SER A 440 2.83 -7.26 27.46
C SER A 440 3.38 -5.84 27.66
N GLU A 441 4.53 -5.72 28.33
CA GLU A 441 5.22 -4.43 28.53
C GLU A 441 5.49 -3.71 27.20
N GLN A 442 5.73 -4.45 26.12
CA GLN A 442 5.91 -3.88 24.79
C GLN A 442 4.63 -3.24 24.24
N THR A 443 3.49 -3.93 24.34
CA THR A 443 2.20 -3.36 23.93
C THR A 443 1.85 -2.15 24.79
N LYS A 444 2.11 -2.18 26.10
CA LYS A 444 1.93 -1.04 27.01
C LYS A 444 2.79 0.15 26.58
N PHE A 445 4.06 -0.08 26.29
CA PHE A 445 4.96 0.95 25.75
C PHE A 445 4.35 1.61 24.51
N HIS A 446 3.92 0.83 23.52
CA HIS A 446 3.30 1.36 22.31
C HIS A 446 2.00 2.13 22.57
N PHE A 447 1.20 1.66 23.53
CA PHE A 447 0.01 2.38 23.98
C PHE A 447 0.38 3.76 24.53
N TYR A 448 1.32 3.85 25.46
CA TYR A 448 1.70 5.11 26.09
C TYR A 448 2.34 6.10 25.11
N VAL A 449 3.10 5.61 24.13
CA VAL A 449 3.62 6.45 23.04
C VAL A 449 2.48 7.02 22.19
N CYS A 450 1.53 6.18 21.75
CA CYS A 450 0.41 6.65 20.94
C CYS A 450 -0.55 7.55 21.73
N ASN A 451 -0.74 7.27 23.02
CA ASN A 451 -1.54 8.09 23.92
C ASN A 451 -0.90 9.47 24.14
N THR A 452 0.44 9.54 24.20
CA THR A 452 1.16 10.81 24.21
C THR A 452 0.85 11.64 22.95
N GLU A 453 0.93 11.03 21.75
CA GLU A 453 0.56 11.69 20.49
C GLU A 453 -0.89 12.22 20.53
N LEU A 454 -1.84 11.43 21.04
CA LEU A 454 -3.24 11.84 21.18
C LEU A 454 -3.41 13.04 22.13
N LEU A 455 -2.77 13.00 23.30
CA LEU A 455 -2.86 14.06 24.30
C LEU A 455 -2.23 15.37 23.81
N TYR A 456 -1.13 15.29 23.04
CA TYR A 456 -0.58 16.44 22.33
C TYR A 456 -1.59 17.06 21.35
N GLN A 457 -2.28 16.25 20.55
CA GLN A 457 -3.31 16.75 19.63
C GLN A 457 -4.51 17.37 20.37
N LYS A 458 -4.82 16.90 21.58
CA LYS A 458 -5.83 17.48 22.48
C LYS A 458 -5.32 18.69 23.28
N ARG A 459 -4.05 19.08 23.12
CA ARG A 459 -3.38 20.15 23.89
C ARG A 459 -3.33 19.90 25.40
N GLN A 460 -3.34 18.63 25.82
CA GLN A 460 -3.21 18.20 27.21
C GLN A 460 -1.75 17.87 27.55
N PHE A 461 -0.89 18.88 27.54
CA PHE A 461 0.57 18.69 27.57
C PHE A 461 1.10 18.04 28.87
N GLU A 462 0.52 18.37 30.03
CA GLU A 462 0.93 17.77 31.31
C GLU A 462 0.62 16.27 31.38
N GLU A 463 -0.54 15.86 30.86
CA GLU A 463 -0.91 14.44 30.76
C GLU A 463 -0.06 13.72 29.72
N ALA A 464 0.24 14.41 28.60
CA ALA A 464 1.14 13.88 27.58
C ALA A 464 2.52 13.58 28.16
N GLN A 465 3.07 14.48 28.97
CA GLN A 465 4.35 14.28 29.65
C GLN A 465 4.31 13.06 30.59
N LYS A 466 3.26 12.93 31.42
CA LYS A 466 3.10 11.76 32.30
C LYS A 466 3.03 10.45 31.52
N SER A 467 2.30 10.44 30.40
CA SER A 467 2.19 9.28 29.51
C SER A 467 3.55 8.91 28.91
N LEU A 468 4.33 9.92 28.48
CA LEU A 468 5.66 9.74 27.94
C LEU A 468 6.65 9.22 29.00
N ASP A 469 6.59 9.74 30.22
CA ASP A 469 7.44 9.30 31.32
C ASP A 469 7.23 7.81 31.62
N VAL A 470 5.98 7.32 31.59
CA VAL A 470 5.67 5.89 31.76
C VAL A 470 6.26 5.07 30.61
N ALA A 471 6.12 5.51 29.36
CA ALA A 471 6.74 4.83 28.21
C ALA A 471 8.26 4.74 28.38
N TYR A 472 8.90 5.81 28.85
CA TYR A 472 10.34 5.84 29.12
C TYR A 472 10.75 4.85 30.22
N GLN A 473 10.00 4.78 31.33
CA GLN A 473 10.28 3.81 32.40
C GLN A 473 10.18 2.37 31.90
N ILE A 474 9.17 2.05 31.10
CA ILE A 474 9.03 0.72 30.49
C ILE A 474 10.23 0.43 29.59
N ALA A 475 10.61 1.35 28.71
CA ALA A 475 11.73 1.16 27.80
C ALA A 475 13.06 0.93 28.54
N LYS A 476 13.29 1.68 29.62
CA LYS A 476 14.46 1.51 30.49
C LYS A 476 14.46 0.16 31.22
N ALA A 477 13.32 -0.25 31.76
CA ALA A 477 13.19 -1.52 32.47
C ALA A 477 13.35 -2.74 31.54
N CYS A 478 12.80 -2.66 30.33
CA CYS A 478 12.85 -3.75 29.36
C CYS A 478 14.15 -3.83 28.55
N GLN A 479 15.08 -2.87 28.75
CA GLN A 479 16.29 -2.73 27.94
C GLN A 479 15.97 -2.80 26.45
N PHE A 480 14.90 -2.13 26.02
CA PHE A 480 14.70 -1.96 24.59
C PHE A 480 15.95 -1.23 24.07
N GLU A 481 16.71 -1.87 23.16
CA GLU A 481 17.93 -1.31 22.53
C GLU A 481 17.63 -0.08 21.65
N GLU A 482 16.47 0.53 21.83
CA GLU A 482 15.95 1.72 21.20
C GLU A 482 16.42 3.01 21.92
N GLN A 483 17.31 2.88 22.91
CA GLN A 483 17.94 4.02 23.60
C GLN A 483 18.76 4.94 22.68
N THR A 484 19.17 4.49 21.49
CA THR A 484 20.14 5.22 20.65
C THR A 484 19.54 6.18 19.62
N LEU A 485 18.22 6.44 19.62
CA LEU A 485 17.60 7.38 18.65
C LEU A 485 16.81 8.54 19.28
N TRP A 486 16.76 8.63 20.61
CA TRP A 486 16.00 9.69 21.31
C TRP A 486 16.86 10.84 21.84
N GLU A 487 18.20 10.79 21.68
CA GLU A 487 19.09 11.94 21.94
C GLU A 487 18.90 13.07 20.90
N GLU A 488 18.20 12.82 19.79
CA GLU A 488 17.96 13.79 18.71
C GLU A 488 16.50 14.28 18.62
N LEU A 489 15.85 14.50 19.76
CA LEU A 489 14.70 15.43 19.85
C LEU A 489 15.18 16.79 20.36
N PRO A 490 14.72 17.92 19.79
CA PRO A 490 15.08 19.24 20.28
C PRO A 490 14.52 19.39 21.70
N GLY A 491 15.43 19.35 22.66
CA GLY A 491 15.14 19.37 24.09
C GLY A 491 16.08 18.49 24.93
N SER A 492 16.78 17.52 24.33
CA SER A 492 17.68 16.63 25.08
C SER A 492 19.11 17.16 25.28
N ASN A 493 19.47 18.32 24.72
CA ASN A 493 20.74 19.00 25.03
C ASN A 493 20.45 20.34 25.68
N CYS A 494 20.14 20.32 26.98
CA CYS A 494 20.58 21.33 27.96
C CYS A 494 20.12 20.92 29.35
N CYS A 495 20.80 19.95 29.94
CA CYS A 495 20.93 19.84 31.40
C CYS A 495 22.35 19.38 31.74
N SER A 496 23.36 20.10 31.22
CA SER A 496 24.66 20.15 31.88
C SER A 496 24.62 21.30 32.90
N ASP A 497 24.23 20.97 34.12
CA ASP A 497 24.78 21.43 35.40
C ASP A 497 25.18 22.91 35.66
N HIS A 498 24.66 23.89 34.91
CA HIS A 498 24.94 25.31 35.18
C HIS A 498 23.74 26.24 34.94
N TYR A 499 22.60 26.00 35.59
CA TYR A 499 21.50 27.00 35.63
C TYR A 499 20.70 27.03 36.95
N PHE A 500 21.27 26.50 38.03
CA PHE A 500 20.79 26.75 39.40
C PHE A 500 21.72 27.71 40.14
N GLN A 501 21.82 28.94 39.64
CA GLN A 501 22.19 30.11 40.43
C GLN A 501 21.94 31.35 39.56
N GLU A 502 21.40 32.40 40.16
CA GLU A 502 21.07 33.70 39.53
C GLU A 502 19.71 33.82 38.84
N ALA A 503 18.65 33.67 39.64
CA ALA A 503 17.48 34.53 39.50
C ALA A 503 16.90 34.87 40.89
N SER A 504 17.73 35.45 41.74
CA SER A 504 17.30 36.25 42.88
C SER A 504 17.82 37.67 42.68
N SER A 505 17.15 38.47 41.85
CA SER A 505 16.95 39.91 42.08
C SER A 505 16.33 40.60 40.87
N ASN A 506 15.36 41.48 41.19
CA ASN A 506 14.93 42.67 40.47
C ASN A 506 13.85 42.57 39.36
N LYS A 507 12.60 42.80 39.81
CA LYS A 507 11.65 43.87 39.42
C LYS A 507 11.32 44.12 37.92
N GLU A 508 10.08 43.74 37.60
CA GLU A 508 9.02 44.52 36.89
C GLU A 508 9.11 44.78 35.36
N PRO A 509 7.97 45.04 34.68
CA PRO A 509 7.51 44.21 33.57
C PRO A 509 7.44 44.94 32.21
N ALA A 510 7.39 44.19 31.10
CA ALA A 510 6.92 44.71 29.82
C ALA A 510 6.33 43.59 28.94
N ASP A 511 5.12 43.86 28.46
CA ASP A 511 4.44 43.19 27.35
C ASP A 511 5.36 43.08 26.12
N ASP A 512 5.46 41.88 25.55
CA ASP A 512 5.30 41.63 24.12
C ASP A 512 5.39 40.12 23.85
N LEU A 513 4.28 39.54 23.39
CA LEU A 513 4.19 38.17 22.89
C LEU A 513 4.96 38.07 21.56
N VAL A 514 6.24 37.74 21.65
CA VAL A 514 7.02 37.27 20.49
C VAL A 514 6.70 35.79 20.28
N VAL A 515 5.83 35.50 19.32
CA VAL A 515 5.66 34.16 18.77
C VAL A 515 6.92 33.85 17.95
N GLU A 516 7.89 33.18 18.55
CA GLU A 516 8.99 32.59 17.79
C GLU A 516 8.45 31.43 16.95
N ASN A 517 8.52 31.60 15.63
CA ASN A 517 8.27 30.55 14.65
C ASN A 517 9.30 29.43 14.82
N PHE A 518 8.93 28.33 15.48
CA PHE A 518 9.71 27.10 15.45
C PHE A 518 9.47 26.39 14.11
N VAL A 519 10.39 26.61 13.18
CA VAL A 519 10.59 25.74 12.02
C VAL A 519 11.19 24.44 12.55
N VAL A 520 10.42 23.37 12.53
CA VAL A 520 10.89 22.01 12.81
C VAL A 520 11.65 21.55 11.57
N ASP A 521 12.98 21.66 11.59
CA ASP A 521 13.83 21.01 10.60
C ASP A 521 13.70 19.48 10.72
N ASP A 522 13.67 18.83 9.55
CA ASP A 522 13.35 17.41 9.29
C ASP A 522 13.95 16.42 10.31
N VAL A 523 13.12 15.98 11.27
CA VAL A 523 13.38 14.79 12.09
C VAL A 523 13.09 13.55 11.25
N SER A 524 14.12 12.76 10.95
CA SER A 524 13.98 11.47 10.24
C SER A 524 13.14 10.48 11.05
N PRO A 525 11.94 10.05 10.60
CA PRO A 525 11.06 9.21 11.40
C PRO A 525 11.31 7.73 11.08
N GLY A 526 12.40 7.20 11.62
CA GLY A 526 12.70 5.76 11.60
C GLY A 526 12.34 5.12 12.94
N TYR A 527 11.11 4.62 13.11
CA TYR A 527 10.82 3.74 14.24
C TYR A 527 9.76 2.68 13.93
N LEU A 528 10.27 1.50 13.58
CA LEU A 528 9.53 0.26 13.40
C LEU A 528 10.39 -0.87 13.98
N ALA A 529 10.21 -1.19 15.26
CA ALA A 529 10.66 -2.42 15.92
C ALA A 529 9.70 -2.67 17.12
N ASP A 530 9.45 -3.84 17.68
CA ASP A 530 9.53 -5.24 17.28
C ASP A 530 8.11 -5.83 17.50
N MET A 531 7.60 -6.81 16.77
CA MET A 531 6.17 -7.25 16.88
C MET A 531 5.99 -8.77 16.93
N SER A 532 7.06 -9.52 17.16
CA SER A 532 7.00 -10.97 17.26
C SER A 532 6.66 -11.42 18.68
N SER A 533 5.36 -11.62 18.92
CA SER A 533 4.82 -12.30 20.12
C SER A 533 5.59 -13.56 20.48
#